data_AF-M7BZU3-F1
#
_entry.id   AF-M7BZU3-F1
#
_cell.length_a   1.000
_cell.length_b   1.000
_cell.length_c   1.000
_cell.angle_alpha   90.00
_cell.angle_beta   90.00
_cell.angle_gamma   90.00
#
_symmetry.space_group_name_H-M   'P 1'
#
loop_
_entity.id
_entity.type
_entity.pdbx_description
1 polymer ?
#
loop_
_entity_poly.entity_id
_entity_poly.type
_entity_poly.pdbx_seq_one_letter_code
_entity_poly.pdbx_strand_id
1 'polypeptide(L)'
;MATSAVSSSLEKSYELPDGQVITLGNERFCYPEALCLPAFLGMESCSIHETNFNSIVKCDVDLCKDLYANTVLSGGSTMYPGIADRMQKEIDFHSTWCQGRPRHC
;
A
#
# COMPACT_ATOMS: atom_id res chain seq x y z
N MET A 1 -11.40 -7.51 0.09
CA MET A 1 -11.74 -7.85 -1.30
C MET A 1 -13.22 -8.18 -1.53
N ALA A 2 -14.06 -8.43 -0.51
CA ALA A 2 -15.48 -8.73 -0.72
C ALA A 2 -16.38 -7.51 -1.04
N THR A 3 -15.92 -6.28 -0.80
CA THR A 3 -16.74 -5.07 -0.97
C THR A 3 -16.71 -4.49 -2.38
N SER A 4 -15.72 -4.85 -3.21
CA SER A 4 -15.56 -4.30 -4.57
C SER A 4 -16.39 -5.03 -5.62
N ALA A 5 -16.74 -6.30 -5.40
CA ALA A 5 -17.55 -7.09 -6.32
C ALA A 5 -19.04 -6.70 -6.34
N VAL A 6 -19.50 -5.82 -5.44
CA VAL A 6 -20.93 -5.54 -5.20
C VAL A 6 -21.30 -4.06 -5.16
N SER A 7 -20.39 -3.12 -5.46
CA SER A 7 -20.69 -1.69 -5.28
C SER A 7 -20.59 -0.90 -6.59
N SER A 8 -21.75 -0.64 -7.19
CA SER A 8 -22.01 0.32 -8.28
C SER A 8 -21.64 1.79 -7.95
N SER A 9 -21.08 2.03 -6.75
CA SER A 9 -20.65 3.35 -6.27
C SER A 9 -19.19 3.70 -6.63
N LEU A 10 -18.45 2.76 -7.22
CA LEU A 10 -17.00 2.93 -7.51
C LEU A 10 -16.68 3.14 -9.00
N GLU A 11 -17.68 2.96 -9.86
CA GLU A 11 -17.57 3.13 -11.31
C GLU A 11 -17.42 4.62 -11.62
N LYS A 12 -16.39 4.97 -12.41
CA LYS A 12 -16.16 6.36 -12.83
C LYS A 12 -16.05 6.42 -14.35
N SER A 13 -16.88 7.26 -14.95
CA SER A 13 -16.83 7.57 -16.37
C SER A 13 -15.67 8.52 -16.66
N TYR A 14 -14.93 8.25 -17.73
CA TYR A 14 -13.89 9.11 -18.26
C TYR A 14 -14.14 9.34 -19.75
N GLU A 15 -14.11 10.61 -20.15
CA GLU A 15 -14.27 11.01 -21.56
C GLU A 15 -12.89 11.09 -22.21
N LEU A 16 -12.70 10.31 -23.27
CA LEU A 16 -11.54 10.41 -24.13
C LEU A 16 -11.64 11.66 -25.03
N PRO A 17 -10.51 12.17 -25.55
CA PRO A 17 -10.49 13.33 -26.44
C PRO A 17 -11.20 13.12 -27.78
N ASP A 18 -11.57 11.87 -28.12
CA ASP A 18 -12.40 11.50 -29.27
C ASP A 18 -13.92 11.57 -28.97
N GLY A 19 -14.30 11.86 -27.72
CA GLY A 19 -15.69 11.91 -27.24
C GLY A 19 -16.23 10.58 -26.76
N GLN A 20 -15.44 9.50 -26.76
CA GLN A 20 -15.86 8.21 -26.23
C GLN A 20 -15.84 8.20 -24.69
N VAL A 21 -16.94 7.81 -24.06
CA VAL A 21 -17.01 7.63 -22.60
C VAL A 21 -16.63 6.18 -22.26
N ILE A 22 -15.55 5.97 -21.52
CA ILE A 22 -15.21 4.68 -20.93
C ILE A 22 -15.64 4.64 -19.47
N THR A 23 -16.13 3.49 -19.01
CA THR A 23 -16.47 3.28 -17.59
C THR A 23 -15.37 2.46 -16.94
N LEU A 24 -14.68 3.05 -15.97
CA LEU A 24 -13.63 2.37 -15.20
C LEU A 24 -14.24 1.84 -13.90
N GLY A 25 -14.16 0.54 -13.70
CA GLY A 25 -14.70 -0.14 -12.51
C GLY A 25 -13.58 -0.60 -11.58
N ASN A 26 -13.38 -1.91 -11.51
CA ASN A 26 -12.45 -2.54 -10.57
C ASN A 26 -10.98 -2.27 -10.93
N GLU A 27 -10.67 -1.94 -12.19
CA GLU A 27 -9.29 -1.69 -12.64
C GLU A 27 -8.61 -0.53 -11.89
N ARG A 28 -9.40 0.41 -11.35
CA ARG A 28 -8.89 1.56 -10.58
C ARG A 28 -8.23 1.16 -9.27
N PHE A 29 -8.58 0.00 -8.73
CA PHE A 29 -8.02 -0.53 -7.47
C PHE A 29 -6.92 -1.56 -7.72
N CYS A 30 -6.94 -2.25 -8.87
CA CYS A 30 -5.89 -3.21 -9.23
C CYS A 30 -4.50 -2.56 -9.32
N TYR A 31 -4.40 -1.36 -9.91
CA TYR A 31 -3.11 -0.67 -10.06
C TYR A 31 -2.46 -0.29 -8.71
N PRO A 32 -3.14 0.37 -7.76
CA PRO A 32 -2.56 0.60 -6.44
C PRO A 32 -2.40 -0.68 -5.62
N GLU A 33 -3.16 -1.74 -5.89
CA GLU A 33 -2.91 -3.06 -5.30
C GLU A 33 -1.61 -3.69 -5.76
N ALA A 34 -1.21 -3.51 -7.02
CA ALA A 34 0.04 -4.03 -7.53
C ALA A 34 1.28 -3.48 -6.80
N LEU A 35 1.19 -2.27 -6.23
CA LEU A 35 2.27 -1.70 -5.40
C LEU A 35 2.39 -2.42 -4.04
N CYS A 36 1.27 -2.88 -3.48
CA CYS A 36 1.26 -3.65 -2.24
C CYS A 36 1.39 -5.16 -2.48
N LEU A 37 1.09 -5.64 -3.68
CA LEU A 37 1.08 -7.05 -4.06
C LEU A 37 1.69 -7.19 -5.47
N PRO A 38 3.03 -7.09 -5.59
CA PRO A 38 3.71 -7.17 -6.89
C PRO A 38 3.51 -8.52 -7.60
N ALA A 39 3.11 -9.57 -6.87
CA ALA A 39 2.69 -10.85 -7.44
C ALA A 39 1.56 -10.72 -8.48
N PHE A 40 0.72 -9.69 -8.39
CA PHE A 40 -0.34 -9.43 -9.38
C PHE A 40 0.20 -9.10 -10.78
N LEU A 41 1.42 -8.56 -10.86
CA LEU A 41 2.12 -8.25 -12.10
C LEU A 41 3.09 -9.38 -12.53
N GLY A 42 3.13 -10.49 -11.79
CA GLY A 42 4.11 -11.56 -12.00
C GLY A 42 5.54 -11.15 -11.65
N MET A 43 5.71 -10.11 -10.81
CA MET A 43 7.02 -9.63 -10.37
C MET A 43 7.36 -10.17 -8.98
N GLU A 44 8.53 -10.81 -8.84
CA GLU A 44 9.09 -11.26 -7.56
C GLU A 44 9.83 -10.11 -6.84
N SER A 45 9.17 -8.97 -6.68
CA SER A 45 9.68 -7.85 -5.89
C SER A 45 8.99 -7.79 -4.53
N CYS A 46 9.63 -7.18 -3.52
CA CYS A 46 8.97 -6.94 -2.24
C CYS A 46 7.88 -5.87 -2.40
N SER A 47 6.82 -5.98 -1.61
CA SER A 47 5.80 -4.94 -1.55
C SER A 47 6.36 -3.64 -0.96
N ILE A 48 5.67 -2.51 -1.17
CA ILE A 48 6.10 -1.23 -0.58
C ILE A 48 6.15 -1.25 0.95
N HIS A 49 5.22 -1.95 1.61
CA HIS A 49 5.18 -2.04 3.06
C HIS A 49 6.28 -2.96 3.60
N GLU A 50 6.55 -4.07 2.92
CA GLU A 50 7.63 -4.99 3.27
C GLU A 50 9.00 -4.35 3.03
N THR A 51 9.15 -3.58 1.95
CA THR A 51 10.38 -2.84 1.66
C THR A 51 10.66 -1.77 2.71
N ASN A 52 9.61 -1.06 3.19
CA ASN A 52 9.75 -0.12 4.29
C ASN A 52 10.20 -0.83 5.58
N PHE A 53 9.54 -1.93 5.93
CA PHE A 53 9.90 -2.75 7.09
C PHE A 53 11.35 -3.25 7.01
N ASN A 54 11.76 -3.83 5.88
CA ASN A 54 13.10 -4.34 5.67
C ASN A 54 14.17 -3.24 5.74
N SER A 55 13.83 -2.02 5.32
CA SER A 55 14.71 -0.86 5.48
C SER A 55 14.87 -0.46 6.94
N ILE A 56 13.77 -0.44 7.70
CA ILE A 56 13.78 -0.06 9.12
C ILE A 56 14.51 -1.12 9.98
N VAL A 57 14.33 -2.41 9.69
CA VAL A 57 15.02 -3.52 10.40
C VAL A 57 16.53 -3.53 10.15
N LYS A 58 16.99 -2.95 9.04
CA LYS A 58 18.42 -2.77 8.76
C LYS A 58 19.02 -1.58 9.51
N CYS A 59 18.19 -0.67 10.03
CA CYS A 59 18.62 0.43 10.88
C CYS A 59 18.77 -0.04 12.34
N ASP A 60 19.40 0.79 13.16
CA ASP A 60 19.59 0.50 14.58
C ASP A 60 18.24 0.42 15.33
N VAL A 61 18.18 -0.47 16.32
CA VAL A 61 16.97 -0.76 17.10
C VAL A 61 16.46 0.46 17.86
N ASP A 62 17.36 1.35 18.26
CA ASP A 62 17.01 2.57 18.98
C ASP A 62 16.31 3.60 18.07
N LEU A 63 16.64 3.62 16.78
CA LEU A 63 15.99 4.50 15.78
C LEU A 63 14.68 3.92 15.24
N CYS A 64 14.46 2.62 15.40
CA CYS A 64 13.31 1.91 14.85
C CYS A 64 11.96 2.54 15.23
N LYS A 65 11.81 2.97 16.50
CA LYS A 65 10.59 3.62 16.99
C LYS A 65 10.35 4.98 16.33
N ASP A 66 11.41 5.79 16.20
CA ASP A 66 11.32 7.12 15.61
C ASP A 66 11.03 7.03 14.10
N LEU A 67 11.58 6.04 13.41
CA LEU A 67 11.31 5.79 11.99
C LEU A 67 9.87 5.34 11.74
N TYR A 68 9.31 4.47 12.59
CA TYR A 68 7.90 4.07 12.47
C TYR A 68 6.94 5.22 12.77
N ALA A 69 7.26 6.09 13.74
CA ALA A 69 6.43 7.24 14.07
C ALA A 69 6.42 8.32 12.97
N ASN A 70 7.50 8.43 12.20
CA ASN A 70 7.72 9.51 11.23
C ASN A 70 7.82 9.00 9.78
N THR A 71 6.97 8.05 9.38
CA THR A 71 6.92 7.61 7.98
C THR A 71 6.21 8.67 7.12
N VAL A 72 6.93 9.26 6.16
CA VAL A 72 6.40 10.26 5.23
C VAL A 72 6.21 9.65 3.84
N LEU A 73 5.04 9.85 3.25
CA LEU A 73 4.75 9.43 1.88
C LEU A 73 4.98 10.60 0.92
N SER A 74 5.75 10.36 -0.15
CA SER A 74 6.06 11.38 -1.15
C SER A 74 6.03 10.80 -2.57
N GLY A 75 5.55 11.61 -3.53
CA GLY A 75 5.54 11.30 -4.97
C GLY A 75 4.14 11.02 -5.54
N GLY A 76 4.02 10.99 -6.86
CA GLY A 76 2.73 10.86 -7.55
C GLY A 76 1.96 9.58 -7.21
N SER A 77 2.66 8.44 -7.07
CA SER A 77 2.05 7.16 -6.69
C SER A 77 1.54 7.12 -5.25
N THR A 78 1.89 8.10 -4.40
CA THR A 78 1.34 8.21 -3.04
C THR A 78 0.08 9.08 -2.97
N MET A 79 -0.36 9.64 -4.10
CA MET A 79 -1.60 10.42 -4.20
C MET A 79 -2.84 9.54 -4.41
N TYR A 80 -2.70 8.21 -4.45
CA TYR A 80 -3.85 7.32 -4.52
C TYR A 80 -4.72 7.46 -3.28
N PRO A 81 -6.05 7.63 -3.44
CA PRO A 81 -6.95 7.76 -2.30
C PRO A 81 -6.90 6.50 -1.43
N GLY A 82 -6.72 6.67 -0.11
CA GLY A 82 -6.67 5.56 0.85
C GLY A 82 -5.33 4.83 0.96
N ILE A 83 -4.28 5.26 0.22
CA ILE A 83 -2.96 4.64 0.34
C ILE A 83 -2.32 4.91 1.72
N ALA A 84 -2.54 6.11 2.28
CA ALA A 84 -2.04 6.48 3.60
C ALA A 84 -2.66 5.59 4.69
N ASP A 85 -3.99 5.42 4.69
CA ASP A 85 -4.70 4.55 5.62
C ASP A 85 -4.24 3.09 5.52
N ARG A 86 -4.01 2.61 4.29
CA ARG A 86 -3.51 1.26 4.06
C ARG A 86 -2.09 1.10 4.58
N MET A 87 -1.19 2.02 4.25
CA MET A 87 0.19 1.99 4.74
C MET A 87 0.26 2.03 6.25
N GLN A 88 -0.56 2.87 6.91
CA GLN A 88 -0.62 2.94 8.36
C GLN A 88 -1.00 1.59 8.98
N LYS A 89 -2.02 0.90 8.41
CA LYS A 89 -2.44 -0.43 8.88
C LYS A 89 -1.36 -1.50 8.72
N GLU A 90 -0.68 -1.52 7.56
CA GLU A 90 0.39 -2.49 7.31
C GLU A 90 1.60 -2.23 8.22
N ILE A 91 1.97 -0.97 8.44
CA ILE A 91 3.07 -0.59 9.34
C ILE A 91 2.72 -0.94 10.79
N ASP A 92 1.51 -0.64 11.24
CA ASP A 92 1.05 -0.96 12.59
C ASP A 92 1.08 -2.48 12.85
N PHE A 93 0.60 -3.26 11.87
CA PHE A 93 0.68 -4.73 11.90
C PHE A 93 2.12 -5.24 12.07
N HIS A 94 3.08 -4.70 11.30
CA HIS A 94 4.50 -5.08 11.40
C HIS A 94 5.16 -4.60 12.70
N SER A 95 4.80 -3.41 13.18
CA SER A 95 5.33 -2.84 14.43
C SER A 95 4.93 -3.69 15.64
N THR A 96 3.68 -4.18 15.64
CA THR A 96 3.15 -5.06 16.68
C THR A 96 3.83 -6.43 16.64
N TRP A 97 4.10 -6.94 15.44
CA TRP A 97 4.85 -8.19 15.24
C TRP A 97 6.31 -8.09 15.71
N CYS A 98 6.95 -6.93 15.54
CA CYS A 98 8.31 -6.67 16.00
C CYS A 98 8.37 -6.55 17.53
N GLN A 99 7.37 -5.92 18.16
CA GLN A 99 7.29 -5.77 19.61
C GLN A 99 6.86 -7.06 20.34
N GLY A 100 6.21 -7.99 19.63
CA GLY A 100 5.74 -9.27 20.17
C GLY A 100 6.74 -10.44 20.12
N ARG A 101 7.91 -10.30 19.48
CA ARG A 101 8.94 -11.35 19.53
C ARG A 101 9.71 -11.28 20.85
N PRO A 102 9.86 -12.40 21.58
CA PRO A 102 10.76 -12.47 22.72
C PRO A 102 12.16 -12.06 22.27
N ARG A 103 12.75 -11.10 22.98
CA ARG A 103 14.16 -10.74 22.88
C ARG A 103 14.98 -11.97 23.32
N HIS A 104 15.28 -12.87 22.41
CA HIS A 104 16.33 -13.85 22.66
C HIS A 104 17.65 -13.17 22.33
N CYS A 105 18.35 -12.83 23.41
CA CYS A 105 19.76 -12.51 23.51
C CYS A 105 20.64 -13.48 22.71
#